data_AF-A0A5J4Q4T7-F1
#
_entry.id   AF-A0A5J4Q4T7-F1
#
_cell.length_a   1.000
_cell.length_b   1.000
_cell.length_c   1.000
_cell.angle_alpha   90.00
_cell.angle_beta   90.00
_cell.angle_gamma   90.00
#
_symmetry.space_group_name_H-M   'P 1'
#
loop_
_entity.id
_entity.type
_entity.pdbx_description
1 polymer ?
#
loop_
_entity_poly.entity_id
_entity_poly.type
_entity_poly.pdbx_seq_one_letter_code
_entity_poly.pdbx_strand_id
1 'polypeptide(L)'
;MSKISITLAIAAIISAIFPAVANAQKSSNKQQTVQTITFGQNKIYGPYTPDINSIRQHKCPEWFIDAKFGMFIDWGLYSVAGWDAKRDKGAMYPDWYMNNMLTSEKVKEYHEKTWGKDFKPDDFIPLFTAENYNPEWLVDLAKDAGMKYIIPFCKHHDGFCLWPSSYTERDAMDMGPKKDLIRPLVDACYKNGLKFGFYFSLDEWYYPVIKDGKKQIREWGAHRYSPWDASKTKIHLTGKHPVEDFFGDYIIPQANEFIDMYDPDVLWFDGDWEMFAEEYRSPEIVAHFYNGAEGRKEVALNDRNGRTRFKVGDFFCSEYHGLPKGYEFKHPWEENRGISQSFGYNREDTEENVLSAKDFIHL
;
A
#
# COMPACT_ATOMS: atom_id res chain seq x y z
N MET A 1 -56.52 -21.41 10.39
CA MET A 1 -55.31 -20.63 10.03
C MET A 1 -54.11 -21.47 10.39
N SER A 2 -53.53 -22.14 9.40
CA SER A 2 -52.52 -23.18 9.60
C SER A 2 -51.63 -23.26 8.37
N LYS A 3 -50.32 -23.31 8.58
CA LYS A 3 -49.30 -24.19 7.96
C LYS A 3 -47.94 -23.50 8.16
N ILE A 4 -47.08 -24.00 9.05
CA ILE A 4 -46.22 -25.19 8.92
C ILE A 4 -45.14 -24.96 7.87
N SER A 5 -43.92 -24.81 8.38
CA SER A 5 -42.64 -24.80 7.67
C SER A 5 -42.35 -26.20 7.11
N ILE A 6 -41.90 -26.28 5.86
CA ILE A 6 -41.39 -27.52 5.24
C ILE A 6 -40.00 -27.22 4.67
N THR A 7 -39.00 -27.80 5.31
CA THR A 7 -37.65 -27.99 4.78
C THR A 7 -37.69 -29.16 3.80
N LEU A 8 -37.10 -29.00 2.61
CA LEU A 8 -36.92 -30.08 1.64
C LEU A 8 -35.44 -30.24 1.33
N ALA A 9 -34.87 -31.32 1.85
CA ALA A 9 -33.65 -31.93 1.35
C ALA A 9 -34.02 -32.86 0.18
N ILE A 10 -33.32 -32.75 -0.94
CA ILE A 10 -33.40 -33.76 -2.02
C ILE A 10 -31.97 -34.15 -2.38
N ALA A 11 -31.62 -35.38 -2.02
CA ALA A 11 -30.57 -36.16 -2.64
C ALA A 11 -31.26 -37.26 -3.46
N ALA A 12 -30.96 -37.35 -4.76
CA ALA A 12 -31.18 -38.56 -5.54
C ALA A 12 -30.24 -38.59 -6.77
N ILE A 13 -29.40 -39.62 -6.78
CA ILE A 13 -28.60 -40.13 -7.89
C ILE A 13 -29.54 -40.89 -8.84
N ILE A 14 -29.35 -40.82 -10.16
CA ILE A 14 -29.53 -41.94 -11.13
C ILE A 14 -28.89 -41.57 -12.48
N SER A 15 -28.03 -42.45 -12.97
CA SER A 15 -27.44 -42.48 -14.31
C SER A 15 -28.35 -43.27 -15.28
N ALA A 16 -28.50 -42.82 -16.54
CA ALA A 16 -28.41 -43.65 -17.78
C ALA A 16 -28.87 -42.91 -19.07
N ILE A 17 -27.90 -42.66 -19.96
CA ILE A 17 -27.84 -42.95 -21.43
C ILE A 17 -29.08 -42.66 -22.33
N PHE A 18 -28.93 -41.73 -23.29
CA PHE A 18 -29.22 -41.89 -24.75
C PHE A 18 -28.41 -40.84 -25.56
N PRO A 19 -28.08 -41.06 -26.85
CA PRO A 19 -26.97 -40.40 -27.55
C PRO A 19 -27.35 -39.20 -28.45
N ALA A 20 -26.38 -38.29 -28.57
CA ALA A 20 -26.01 -37.39 -29.68
C ALA A 20 -27.09 -36.71 -30.55
N VAL A 21 -27.15 -35.37 -30.49
CA VAL A 21 -27.14 -34.48 -31.69
C VAL A 21 -26.33 -33.22 -31.37
N ALA A 22 -25.54 -32.78 -32.34
CA ALA A 22 -24.39 -31.88 -32.24
C ALA A 22 -24.68 -30.36 -32.28
N ASN A 23 -23.63 -29.62 -31.92
CA ASN A 23 -23.30 -28.21 -32.23
C ASN A 23 -24.05 -27.08 -31.49
N ALA A 24 -23.38 -26.42 -30.54
CA ALA A 24 -22.73 -25.12 -30.74
C ALA A 24 -22.13 -24.58 -29.42
N GLN A 25 -21.12 -23.73 -29.54
CA GLN A 25 -20.40 -22.99 -28.48
C GLN A 25 -19.51 -23.82 -27.54
N LYS A 26 -18.29 -24.08 -28.00
CA LYS A 26 -17.13 -24.18 -27.10
C LYS A 26 -16.86 -22.79 -26.50
N SER A 27 -17.46 -22.47 -25.35
CA SER A 27 -16.83 -21.54 -24.43
C SER A 27 -15.60 -22.24 -23.87
N SER A 28 -14.41 -21.75 -24.16
CA SER A 28 -13.18 -22.25 -23.56
C SER A 28 -13.17 -21.88 -22.08
N ASN A 29 -13.85 -22.65 -21.23
CA ASN A 29 -13.55 -22.69 -19.80
C ASN A 29 -12.18 -23.37 -19.67
N LYS A 30 -11.10 -22.57 -19.77
CA LYS A 30 -9.85 -22.96 -19.13
C LYS A 30 -10.16 -23.04 -17.65
N GLN A 31 -10.35 -24.25 -17.13
CA GLN A 31 -10.24 -24.48 -15.70
C GLN A 31 -8.84 -23.98 -15.31
N GLN A 32 -8.77 -22.83 -14.64
CA GLN A 32 -7.53 -22.41 -14.01
C GLN A 32 -7.23 -23.47 -12.95
N THR A 33 -6.11 -24.16 -13.12
CA THR A 33 -5.68 -25.20 -12.19
C THR A 33 -5.34 -24.54 -10.87
N VAL A 34 -6.12 -24.82 -9.82
CA VAL A 34 -5.79 -24.40 -8.45
C VAL A 34 -4.49 -25.09 -8.06
N GLN A 35 -3.45 -24.29 -7.79
CA GLN A 35 -2.17 -24.80 -7.35
C GLN A 35 -2.03 -24.59 -5.84
N THR A 36 -1.45 -25.56 -5.14
CA THR A 36 -0.93 -25.32 -3.79
C THR A 36 0.46 -24.73 -3.95
N ILE A 37 0.63 -23.50 -3.50
CA ILE A 37 1.91 -22.80 -3.64
C ILE A 37 2.43 -22.48 -2.24
N THR A 38 3.66 -22.93 -1.95
CA THR A 38 4.27 -22.81 -0.63
C THR A 38 5.47 -21.88 -0.73
N PHE A 39 5.47 -20.81 0.08
CA PHE A 39 6.61 -19.91 0.25
C PHE A 39 6.78 -19.62 1.73
N GLY A 40 7.95 -19.97 2.27
CA GLY A 40 8.15 -19.98 3.73
C GLY A 40 7.15 -20.92 4.43
N GLN A 41 6.42 -20.40 5.42
CA GLN A 41 5.38 -21.15 6.14
C GLN A 41 3.96 -20.96 5.56
N ASN A 42 3.77 -20.07 4.58
CA ASN A 42 2.45 -19.74 4.05
C ASN A 42 2.10 -20.63 2.86
N LYS A 43 0.85 -21.12 2.86
CA LYS A 43 0.25 -21.85 1.74
C LYS A 43 -0.80 -20.97 1.09
N ILE A 44 -0.55 -20.57 -0.15
CA ILE A 44 -1.51 -19.83 -0.96
C ILE A 44 -2.17 -20.82 -1.90
N TYR A 45 -3.49 -20.74 -2.01
CA TYR A 45 -4.30 -21.58 -2.87
C TYR A 45 -5.00 -20.71 -3.90
N GLY A 46 -4.75 -20.96 -5.18
CA GLY A 46 -5.45 -20.25 -6.24
C GLY A 46 -4.75 -20.32 -7.58
N PRO A 47 -5.26 -19.58 -8.58
CA PRO A 47 -4.74 -19.61 -9.94
C PRO A 47 -3.47 -18.76 -10.15
N TYR A 48 -3.17 -17.82 -9.26
CA TYR A 48 -2.01 -16.93 -9.38
C TYR A 48 -0.80 -17.47 -8.63
N THR A 49 0.35 -17.58 -9.32
CA THR A 49 1.64 -17.93 -8.74
C THR A 49 2.47 -16.68 -8.50
N PRO A 50 3.46 -16.67 -7.57
CA PRO A 50 4.33 -15.53 -7.40
C PRO A 50 5.43 -15.49 -8.46
N ASP A 51 4.97 -15.37 -9.70
CA ASP A 51 5.78 -15.15 -10.88
C ASP A 51 5.19 -13.94 -11.60
N ILE A 52 6.06 -13.06 -12.09
CA ILE A 52 5.62 -11.82 -12.72
C ILE A 52 4.73 -12.06 -13.94
N ASN A 53 4.90 -13.18 -14.66
CA ASN A 53 4.07 -13.53 -15.81
C ASN A 53 2.72 -14.11 -15.41
N SER A 54 2.60 -14.69 -14.22
CA SER A 54 1.31 -15.10 -13.67
C SER A 54 0.50 -13.89 -13.24
N ILE A 55 1.07 -13.00 -12.42
CA ILE A 55 0.35 -11.82 -11.92
C ILE A 55 -0.07 -10.86 -13.05
N ARG A 56 0.73 -10.76 -14.13
CA ARG A 56 0.41 -9.96 -15.32
C ARG A 56 -0.90 -10.38 -16.01
N GLN A 57 -1.39 -11.60 -15.77
CA GLN A 57 -2.61 -12.10 -16.40
C GLN A 57 -3.87 -11.54 -15.77
N HIS A 58 -3.80 -11.05 -14.52
CA HIS A 58 -4.90 -10.35 -13.87
C HIS A 58 -5.28 -9.08 -14.65
N LYS A 59 -6.53 -8.64 -14.51
CA LYS A 59 -7.08 -7.50 -15.25
C LYS A 59 -7.66 -6.50 -14.29
N CYS A 60 -7.46 -5.22 -14.63
CA CYS A 60 -8.10 -4.13 -13.92
C CYS A 60 -9.62 -4.34 -13.89
N PRO A 61 -10.24 -4.27 -12.70
CA PRO A 61 -11.65 -4.51 -12.57
C PRO A 61 -12.45 -3.31 -13.06
N GLU A 62 -13.66 -3.58 -13.56
CA GLU A 62 -14.51 -2.53 -14.15
C GLU A 62 -14.83 -1.43 -13.14
N TRP A 63 -15.02 -1.79 -11.87
CA TRP A 63 -15.29 -0.79 -10.83
C TRP A 63 -14.17 0.25 -10.69
N PHE A 64 -12.90 -0.14 -10.86
CA PHE A 64 -11.77 0.79 -10.76
C PHE A 64 -11.70 1.67 -11.99
N ILE A 65 -11.94 1.08 -13.16
CA ILE A 65 -12.05 1.82 -14.41
C ILE A 65 -13.16 2.86 -14.29
N ASP A 66 -14.32 2.52 -13.73
CA ASP A 66 -15.47 3.41 -13.56
C ASP A 66 -15.32 4.43 -12.42
N ALA A 67 -14.45 4.17 -11.44
CA ALA A 67 -14.30 5.02 -10.27
C ALA A 67 -13.83 6.44 -10.62
N LYS A 68 -12.89 6.57 -11.58
CA LYS A 68 -12.23 7.78 -12.09
C LYS A 68 -11.48 8.65 -11.06
N PHE A 69 -11.91 8.67 -9.80
CA PHE A 69 -11.45 9.62 -8.80
C PHE A 69 -11.46 9.01 -7.38
N GLY A 70 -10.34 9.16 -6.68
CA GLY A 70 -10.12 8.64 -5.32
C GLY A 70 -9.32 9.60 -4.45
N MET A 71 -9.29 9.32 -3.14
CA MET A 71 -8.51 10.06 -2.15
C MET A 71 -7.21 9.32 -1.85
N PHE A 72 -6.09 10.04 -1.90
CA PHE A 72 -4.79 9.56 -1.46
C PHE A 72 -4.40 10.30 -0.17
N ILE A 73 -4.12 9.58 0.93
CA ILE A 73 -3.89 10.19 2.25
C ILE A 73 -2.46 9.90 2.72
N ASP A 74 -1.57 10.87 2.51
CA ASP A 74 -0.20 10.83 2.99
C ASP A 74 -0.09 11.41 4.42
N TRP A 75 -0.13 10.51 5.41
CA TRP A 75 -0.20 10.85 6.82
C TRP A 75 0.57 9.85 7.69
N GLY A 76 1.48 10.36 8.54
CA GLY A 76 2.33 9.55 9.41
C GLY A 76 3.18 10.39 10.35
N LEU A 77 4.29 9.83 10.87
CA LEU A 77 5.20 10.53 11.79
C LEU A 77 5.72 11.84 11.22
N TYR A 78 6.08 11.83 9.94
CA TYR A 78 6.55 12.99 9.20
C TYR A 78 5.54 14.13 9.15
N SER A 79 4.24 13.88 9.31
CA SER A 79 3.21 14.92 9.36
C SER A 79 3.31 15.79 10.62
N VAL A 80 3.96 15.31 11.69
CA VAL A 80 4.25 16.12 12.89
C VAL A 80 5.28 17.21 12.56
N ALA A 81 6.34 16.83 11.85
CA ALA A 81 7.30 17.80 11.33
C ALA A 81 6.63 18.69 10.28
N GLY A 82 5.86 18.09 9.36
CA GLY A 82 5.01 18.76 8.39
C GLY A 82 5.77 19.81 7.59
N TRP A 83 6.96 19.49 7.10
CA TRP A 83 7.85 20.46 6.47
C TRP A 83 8.70 19.80 5.38
N ASP A 84 8.74 20.43 4.22
CA ASP A 84 9.84 20.29 3.27
C ASP A 84 10.18 21.70 2.76
N ALA A 85 11.42 21.85 2.34
CA ALA A 85 11.93 23.06 1.76
C ALA A 85 11.09 23.55 0.57
N LYS A 86 10.56 24.79 0.63
CA LYS A 86 9.88 25.43 -0.53
C LYS A 86 10.71 25.31 -1.80
N ARG A 87 10.03 24.95 -2.90
CA ARG A 87 10.58 24.86 -4.25
C ARG A 87 9.79 25.76 -5.20
N ASP A 88 10.49 26.43 -6.12
CA ASP A 88 9.82 27.26 -7.14
C ASP A 88 9.05 26.40 -8.15
N LYS A 89 9.53 25.18 -8.39
CA LYS A 89 8.95 24.21 -9.34
C LYS A 89 9.13 22.79 -8.83
N GLY A 90 8.20 21.93 -9.21
CA GLY A 90 8.23 20.50 -8.90
C GLY A 90 7.61 20.17 -7.55
N ALA A 91 7.53 18.88 -7.29
CA ALA A 91 6.95 18.35 -6.06
C ALA A 91 7.88 18.54 -4.86
N MET A 92 7.26 18.66 -3.70
CA MET A 92 7.87 18.67 -2.37
C MET A 92 7.42 17.41 -1.62
N TYR A 93 8.28 16.90 -0.75
CA TYR A 93 8.06 15.61 -0.09
C TYR A 93 8.31 15.73 1.41
N PRO A 94 7.41 16.38 2.17
CA PRO A 94 7.50 16.43 3.64
C PRO A 94 7.44 15.02 4.26
N ASP A 95 6.85 14.07 3.56
CA ASP A 95 6.85 12.64 3.85
C ASP A 95 8.23 11.97 3.83
N TRP A 96 9.24 12.65 3.27
CA TRP A 96 10.65 12.25 3.33
C TRP A 96 11.41 12.87 4.51
N TYR A 97 10.75 13.62 5.39
CA TYR A 97 11.43 14.41 6.42
C TYR A 97 12.37 13.60 7.31
N MET A 98 11.97 12.40 7.76
CA MET A 98 12.81 11.62 8.69
C MET A 98 14.14 11.15 8.06
N ASN A 99 14.16 10.93 6.74
CA ASN A 99 15.41 10.69 6.02
C ASN A 99 16.14 12.00 5.72
N ASN A 100 15.42 13.02 5.27
CA ASN A 100 16.01 14.28 4.81
C ASN A 100 16.61 15.10 5.97
N MET A 101 16.10 14.98 7.19
CA MET A 101 16.73 15.60 8.37
C MET A 101 18.14 15.05 8.65
N LEU A 102 18.48 13.88 8.11
CA LEU A 102 19.82 13.26 8.22
C LEU A 102 20.68 13.47 6.97
N THR A 103 20.07 13.63 5.80
CA THR A 103 20.76 13.58 4.50
C THR A 103 20.74 14.88 3.71
N SER A 104 19.85 15.83 4.06
CA SER A 104 19.71 17.13 3.40
C SER A 104 20.09 18.26 4.35
N GLU A 105 21.05 19.09 3.93
CA GLU A 105 21.52 20.24 4.72
C GLU A 105 20.38 21.21 5.06
N LYS A 106 19.52 21.53 4.08
CA LYS A 106 18.40 22.46 4.27
C LYS A 106 17.36 21.93 5.28
N VAL A 107 17.06 20.63 5.23
CA VAL A 107 16.11 20.02 6.18
C VAL A 107 16.74 19.89 7.56
N LYS A 108 18.03 19.54 7.62
CA LYS A 108 18.79 19.51 8.87
C LYS A 108 18.85 20.87 9.56
N GLU A 109 19.13 21.95 8.83
CA GLU A 109 19.13 23.31 9.37
C GLU A 109 17.77 23.70 9.98
N TYR A 110 16.69 23.42 9.25
CA TYR A 110 15.34 23.63 9.76
C TYR A 110 15.07 22.77 11.01
N HIS A 111 15.48 21.51 10.98
CA HIS A 111 15.29 20.57 12.09
C HIS A 111 16.00 21.05 13.35
N GLU A 112 17.29 21.37 13.26
CA GLU A 112 18.09 21.85 14.39
C GLU A 112 17.55 23.16 14.96
N LYS A 113 17.03 24.05 14.11
CA LYS A 113 16.42 25.32 14.53
C LYS A 113 15.07 25.12 15.23
N THR A 114 14.26 24.18 14.77
CA THR A 114 12.86 24.02 15.22
C THR A 114 12.74 23.06 16.39
N TRP A 115 13.46 21.94 16.34
CA TRP A 115 13.36 20.84 17.29
C TRP A 115 14.59 20.72 18.20
N GLY A 116 15.74 21.25 17.76
CA GLY A 116 17.01 21.17 18.46
C GLY A 116 17.92 20.06 17.91
N LYS A 117 19.23 20.21 18.10
CA LYS A 117 20.25 19.26 17.60
C LYS A 117 20.16 17.86 18.19
N ASP A 118 19.63 17.76 19.40
CA ASP A 118 19.50 16.50 20.13
C ASP A 118 18.15 15.82 19.91
N PHE A 119 17.23 16.44 19.14
CA PHE A 119 15.97 15.85 18.74
C PHE A 119 16.19 14.87 17.58
N LYS A 120 15.58 13.70 17.69
CA LYS A 120 15.88 12.53 16.84
C LYS A 120 14.63 12.07 16.12
N PRO A 121 14.76 11.24 15.06
CA PRO A 121 13.60 10.78 14.30
C PRO A 121 12.52 10.12 15.16
N ASP A 122 12.88 9.26 16.12
CA ASP A 122 11.89 8.58 16.96
C ASP A 122 11.27 9.48 18.04
N ASP A 123 11.81 10.68 18.29
CA ASP A 123 11.19 11.65 19.21
C ASP A 123 9.88 12.23 18.64
N PHE A 124 9.60 12.04 17.34
CA PHE A 124 8.30 12.37 16.74
C PHE A 124 7.19 11.37 17.09
N ILE A 125 7.53 10.13 17.43
CA ILE A 125 6.57 9.07 17.75
C ILE A 125 5.59 9.47 18.87
N PRO A 126 6.04 9.93 20.06
CA PRO A 126 5.12 10.36 21.11
C PRO A 126 4.31 11.62 20.75
N LEU A 127 4.73 12.39 19.75
CA LEU A 127 4.01 13.59 19.29
C LEU A 127 2.93 13.27 18.26
N PHE A 128 3.02 12.12 17.58
CA PHE A 128 1.99 11.62 16.69
C PHE A 128 0.86 10.96 17.51
N THR A 129 -0.10 11.76 17.98
CA THR A 129 -1.17 11.28 18.88
C THR A 129 -2.48 10.94 18.16
N ALA A 130 -2.68 11.46 16.94
CA ALA A 130 -3.93 11.35 16.20
C ALA A 130 -5.17 11.78 17.05
N GLU A 131 -5.02 12.83 17.84
CA GLU A 131 -6.04 13.29 18.81
C GLU A 131 -7.38 13.62 18.14
N ASN A 132 -7.34 14.33 17.01
CA ASN A 132 -8.54 14.75 16.25
C ASN A 132 -8.85 13.82 15.07
N TYR A 133 -8.32 12.60 15.06
CA TYR A 133 -8.55 11.65 13.97
C TYR A 133 -10.02 11.21 13.92
N ASN A 134 -10.68 11.48 12.79
CA ASN A 134 -12.08 11.13 12.55
C ASN A 134 -12.24 10.45 11.18
N PRO A 135 -12.31 9.11 11.11
CA PRO A 135 -12.45 8.36 9.86
C PRO A 135 -13.78 8.62 9.15
N GLU A 136 -14.88 8.76 9.89
CA GLU A 136 -16.21 9.02 9.31
C GLU A 136 -16.23 10.36 8.58
N TRP A 137 -15.62 11.39 9.18
CA TRP A 137 -15.49 12.70 8.53
C TRP A 137 -14.64 12.64 7.24
N LEU A 138 -13.54 11.89 7.24
CA LEU A 138 -12.71 11.71 6.03
C LEU A 138 -13.50 11.02 4.91
N VAL A 139 -14.30 10.01 5.25
CA VAL A 139 -15.14 9.28 4.29
C VAL A 139 -16.28 10.15 3.79
N ASP A 140 -16.93 10.92 4.66
CA ASP A 140 -17.98 11.88 4.26
C ASP A 140 -17.41 12.95 3.32
N LEU A 141 -16.22 13.48 3.62
CA LEU A 141 -15.53 14.43 2.75
C LEU A 141 -15.23 13.80 1.37
N ALA A 142 -14.72 12.57 1.32
CA ALA A 142 -14.45 11.88 0.06
C ALA A 142 -15.73 11.69 -0.76
N LYS A 143 -16.83 11.30 -0.13
CA LYS A 143 -18.14 11.13 -0.79
C LYS A 143 -18.67 12.44 -1.35
N ASP A 144 -18.62 13.50 -0.55
CA ASP A 144 -19.10 14.83 -0.94
C ASP A 144 -18.28 15.38 -2.12
N ALA A 145 -16.98 15.06 -2.17
CA ALA A 145 -16.10 15.36 -3.30
C ALA A 145 -16.34 14.45 -4.52
N GLY A 146 -17.17 13.39 -4.40
CA GLY A 146 -17.49 12.46 -5.47
C GLY A 146 -16.51 11.29 -5.64
N MET A 147 -15.52 11.15 -4.76
CA MET A 147 -14.51 10.08 -4.79
C MET A 147 -15.15 8.71 -4.52
N LYS A 148 -14.54 7.65 -5.09
CA LYS A 148 -15.05 6.26 -4.99
C LYS A 148 -14.17 5.33 -4.18
N TYR A 149 -12.93 5.73 -3.90
CA TYR A 149 -11.98 4.96 -3.11
C TYR A 149 -11.07 5.86 -2.29
N ILE A 150 -10.53 5.32 -1.20
CA ILE A 150 -9.55 5.98 -0.33
C ILE A 150 -8.35 5.04 -0.16
N ILE A 151 -7.13 5.57 -0.33
CA ILE A 151 -5.88 4.84 -0.11
C ILE A 151 -5.01 5.66 0.86
N PRO A 152 -4.97 5.31 2.16
CA PRO A 152 -4.06 5.91 3.11
C PRO A 152 -2.68 5.25 3.07
N PHE A 153 -1.64 6.02 3.39
CA PHE A 153 -0.27 5.56 3.56
C PHE A 153 -0.16 4.68 4.81
N CYS A 154 -0.55 3.42 4.68
CA CYS A 154 -0.62 2.49 5.81
C CYS A 154 0.76 2.24 6.40
N LYS A 155 1.79 2.14 5.54
CA LYS A 155 3.21 2.16 5.90
C LYS A 155 4.02 2.90 4.82
N HIS A 156 4.71 3.96 5.21
CA HIS A 156 5.65 4.69 4.34
C HIS A 156 7.09 4.19 4.51
N HIS A 157 8.05 4.86 3.88
CA HIS A 157 9.47 4.49 3.86
C HIS A 157 10.16 4.53 5.24
N ASP A 158 9.57 5.21 6.22
CA ASP A 158 10.05 5.25 7.60
C ASP A 158 9.82 3.93 8.35
N GLY A 159 8.92 3.08 7.83
CA GLY A 159 8.53 1.81 8.41
C GLY A 159 7.61 1.92 9.63
N PHE A 160 6.91 3.05 9.83
CA PHE A 160 5.88 3.17 10.86
C PHE A 160 4.53 2.68 10.33
N CYS A 161 3.94 1.67 10.99
CA CYS A 161 2.66 1.10 10.59
C CYS A 161 1.49 1.86 11.25
N LEU A 162 0.44 2.17 10.49
CA LEU A 162 -0.78 2.79 11.03
C LEU A 162 -1.77 1.77 11.64
N TRP A 163 -1.41 0.49 11.66
CA TRP A 163 -2.20 -0.63 12.19
C TRP A 163 -1.37 -1.44 13.21
N PRO A 164 -1.99 -2.21 14.12
CA PRO A 164 -1.27 -3.09 15.04
C PRO A 164 -0.61 -4.25 14.29
N SER A 165 0.70 -4.18 14.05
CA SER A 165 1.41 -5.21 13.28
C SER A 165 2.11 -6.21 14.19
N SER A 166 1.97 -7.50 13.91
CA SER A 166 2.67 -8.53 14.70
C SER A 166 4.18 -8.61 14.40
N TYR A 167 4.67 -7.84 13.42
CA TYR A 167 6.04 -7.93 12.91
C TYR A 167 6.96 -6.80 13.42
N THR A 168 6.42 -5.81 14.13
CA THR A 168 7.15 -4.65 14.66
C THR A 168 6.32 -3.98 15.75
N GLU A 169 6.94 -3.51 16.84
CA GLU A 169 6.22 -2.59 17.76
C GLU A 169 6.22 -1.14 17.23
N ARG A 170 6.87 -0.88 16.09
CA ARG A 170 6.89 0.44 15.44
C ARG A 170 5.57 0.69 14.71
N ASP A 171 4.50 0.76 15.46
CA ASP A 171 3.16 0.96 14.94
C ASP A 171 2.28 1.86 15.81
N ALA A 172 1.11 2.23 15.29
CA ALA A 172 0.18 3.15 15.94
C ALA A 172 -0.53 2.58 17.18
N MET A 173 -0.56 1.27 17.37
CA MET A 173 -1.10 0.61 18.57
C MET A 173 -0.07 0.58 19.69
N ASP A 174 1.14 0.15 19.37
CA ASP A 174 2.23 0.01 20.33
C ASP A 174 2.94 1.33 20.63
N MET A 175 2.82 2.32 19.76
CA MET A 175 3.46 3.63 19.90
C MET A 175 2.55 4.78 19.46
N GLY A 176 2.86 6.00 19.90
CA GLY A 176 2.12 7.21 19.52
C GLY A 176 0.62 7.16 19.85
N PRO A 177 -0.30 7.00 18.87
CA PRO A 177 -1.75 7.10 19.06
C PRO A 177 -2.39 6.06 20.01
N LYS A 178 -1.73 4.91 20.23
CA LYS A 178 -2.25 3.78 21.03
C LYS A 178 -3.59 3.22 20.54
N LYS A 179 -3.78 3.17 19.22
CA LYS A 179 -4.99 2.66 18.57
C LYS A 179 -4.71 2.24 17.13
N ASP A 180 -5.52 1.31 16.63
CA ASP A 180 -5.60 0.99 15.20
C ASP A 180 -6.23 2.18 14.45
N LEU A 181 -5.48 2.79 13.53
CA LEU A 181 -5.94 3.90 12.69
C LEU A 181 -6.56 3.43 11.37
N ILE A 182 -6.46 2.14 11.04
CA ILE A 182 -6.91 1.60 9.76
C ILE A 182 -8.28 0.95 9.87
N ARG A 183 -8.54 0.08 10.86
CA ARG A 183 -9.86 -0.59 11.00
C ARG A 183 -11.03 0.38 10.94
N PRO A 184 -11.02 1.50 11.71
CA PRO A 184 -12.14 2.45 11.69
C PRO A 184 -12.35 3.12 10.32
N LEU A 185 -11.28 3.36 9.56
CA LEU A 185 -11.37 3.92 8.21
C LEU A 185 -11.92 2.91 7.21
N VAL A 186 -11.47 1.64 7.26
CA VAL A 186 -12.01 0.58 6.41
C VAL A 186 -13.51 0.38 6.67
N ASP A 187 -13.91 0.34 7.95
CA ASP A 187 -15.32 0.22 8.34
C ASP A 187 -16.15 1.38 7.80
N ALA A 188 -15.65 2.62 7.95
CA ALA A 188 -16.32 3.81 7.44
C ALA A 188 -16.42 3.78 5.90
N CYS A 189 -15.37 3.38 5.18
CA CYS A 189 -15.41 3.22 3.72
C CYS A 189 -16.51 2.26 3.29
N TYR A 190 -16.53 1.03 3.84
CA TYR A 190 -17.48 0.00 3.43
C TYR A 190 -18.91 0.30 3.83
N LYS A 191 -19.13 0.86 5.00
CA LYS A 191 -20.44 1.37 5.43
C LYS A 191 -21.00 2.40 4.44
N ASN A 192 -20.13 3.15 3.79
CA ASN A 192 -20.50 4.23 2.90
C ASN A 192 -20.36 3.90 1.40
N GLY A 193 -20.05 2.64 1.06
CA GLY A 193 -19.90 2.18 -0.31
C GLY A 193 -18.64 2.69 -1.04
N LEU A 194 -17.62 3.13 -0.28
CA LEU A 194 -16.29 3.45 -0.83
C LEU A 194 -15.41 2.21 -0.78
N LYS A 195 -14.55 2.10 -1.79
CA LYS A 195 -13.48 1.11 -1.86
C LYS A 195 -12.29 1.56 -1.00
N PHE A 196 -11.53 0.61 -0.46
CA PHE A 196 -10.37 0.91 0.39
C PHE A 196 -9.09 0.35 -0.24
N GLY A 197 -8.00 1.12 -0.24
CA GLY A 197 -6.71 0.68 -0.75
C GLY A 197 -5.64 0.58 0.33
N PHE A 198 -4.66 -0.29 0.08
CA PHE A 198 -3.48 -0.48 0.91
C PHE A 198 -2.27 0.13 0.21
N TYR A 199 -1.87 1.34 0.62
CA TYR A 199 -0.55 1.84 0.29
C TYR A 199 0.49 1.14 1.14
N PHE A 200 1.50 0.55 0.50
CA PHE A 200 2.55 -0.17 1.19
C PHE A 200 3.90 0.06 0.53
N SER A 201 4.86 0.60 1.28
CA SER A 201 6.22 0.65 0.79
C SER A 201 6.93 -0.71 0.88
N LEU A 202 7.43 -1.18 -0.26
CA LEU A 202 8.20 -2.42 -0.40
C LEU A 202 9.62 -2.32 0.17
N ASP A 203 10.06 -1.11 0.54
CA ASP A 203 11.37 -0.86 1.12
C ASP A 203 11.26 0.14 2.28
N GLU A 204 12.29 0.16 3.13
CA GLU A 204 12.42 1.10 4.22
C GLU A 204 13.80 1.74 4.16
N TRP A 205 13.92 3.01 4.58
CA TRP A 205 15.21 3.69 4.53
C TRP A 205 16.28 2.95 5.32
N TYR A 206 15.88 2.39 6.46
CA TYR A 206 16.74 1.68 7.39
C TYR A 206 15.96 0.56 8.11
N TYR A 207 16.51 -0.65 8.11
CA TYR A 207 15.97 -1.80 8.84
C TYR A 207 17.07 -2.64 9.50
N PRO A 208 16.91 -3.12 10.74
CA PRO A 208 17.90 -4.00 11.36
C PRO A 208 17.87 -5.40 10.73
N VAL A 209 19.03 -5.95 10.36
CA VAL A 209 19.13 -7.33 9.85
C VAL A 209 20.23 -8.12 10.54
N ILE A 210 20.14 -9.44 10.48
CA ILE A 210 21.20 -10.38 10.86
C ILE A 210 21.81 -10.92 9.57
N LYS A 211 23.05 -10.51 9.28
CA LYS A 211 23.79 -10.93 8.10
C LYS A 211 25.14 -11.49 8.51
N ASP A 212 25.48 -12.67 8.01
CA ASP A 212 26.72 -13.40 8.35
C ASP A 212 26.92 -13.54 9.88
N GLY A 213 25.82 -13.79 10.60
CA GLY A 213 25.79 -13.90 12.07
C GLY A 213 26.02 -12.60 12.83
N LYS A 214 25.98 -11.44 12.16
CA LYS A 214 26.19 -10.12 12.76
C LYS A 214 25.00 -9.21 12.50
N LYS A 215 24.69 -8.39 13.50
CA LYS A 215 23.68 -7.33 13.35
C LYS A 215 24.23 -6.23 12.44
N GLN A 216 23.45 -5.86 11.43
CA GLN A 216 23.73 -4.79 10.48
C GLN A 216 22.47 -3.94 10.25
N ILE A 217 22.63 -2.82 9.55
CA ILE A 217 21.51 -2.01 9.08
C ILE A 217 21.41 -2.25 7.58
N ARG A 218 20.28 -2.75 7.12
CA ARG A 218 19.92 -2.72 5.71
C ARG A 218 19.47 -1.30 5.39
N GLU A 219 20.13 -0.66 4.45
CA GLU A 219 19.75 0.66 3.95
C GLU A 219 18.87 0.50 2.71
N TRP A 220 18.17 1.58 2.34
CA TRP A 220 17.36 1.63 1.13
C TRP A 220 18.13 1.09 -0.10
N GLY A 221 17.45 0.26 -0.88
CA GLY A 221 17.99 -0.28 -2.11
C GLY A 221 18.76 -1.60 -1.94
N ALA A 222 18.98 -2.27 -3.08
CA ALA A 222 19.58 -3.59 -3.11
C ALA A 222 20.97 -3.61 -2.48
N HIS A 223 21.18 -4.57 -1.57
CA HIS A 223 22.51 -4.98 -1.10
C HIS A 223 23.34 -3.90 -0.38
N ARG A 224 22.71 -2.85 0.15
CA ARG A 224 23.40 -1.84 0.97
C ARG A 224 23.27 -2.17 2.45
N TYR A 225 24.42 -2.30 3.11
CA TYR A 225 24.49 -2.61 4.53
C TYR A 225 25.52 -1.73 5.23
N SER A 226 25.14 -1.15 6.36
CA SER A 226 26.05 -0.44 7.24
C SER A 226 26.23 -1.16 8.58
N PRO A 227 27.38 -0.94 9.26
CA PRO A 227 27.62 -1.51 10.58
C PRO A 227 26.56 -1.07 11.59
N TRP A 228 26.16 -1.99 12.47
CA TRP A 228 25.28 -1.65 13.58
C TRP A 228 25.99 -0.77 14.61
N ASP A 229 25.47 0.44 14.85
CA ASP A 229 25.88 1.33 15.94
C ASP A 229 24.77 1.40 16.99
N ALA A 230 24.93 0.69 18.10
CA ALA A 230 23.89 0.61 19.13
C ALA A 230 23.48 1.98 19.71
N SER A 231 24.36 2.99 19.68
CA SER A 231 24.07 4.32 20.24
C SER A 231 23.19 5.17 19.31
N LYS A 232 23.37 5.04 17.99
CA LYS A 232 22.64 5.81 16.98
C LYS A 232 21.42 5.05 16.49
N THR A 233 21.59 3.76 16.21
CA THR A 233 20.58 2.94 15.53
C THR A 233 19.39 2.59 16.41
N LYS A 234 19.60 2.39 17.72
CA LYS A 234 18.48 2.13 18.64
C LYS A 234 17.46 3.27 18.70
N ILE A 235 17.88 4.50 18.37
CA ILE A 235 17.04 5.69 18.47
C ILE A 235 16.33 6.01 17.15
N HIS A 236 16.64 5.26 16.10
CA HIS A 236 16.03 5.43 14.78
C HIS A 236 15.15 4.24 14.39
N LEU A 237 15.42 3.07 14.98
CA LEU A 237 14.77 1.81 14.64
C LEU A 237 14.02 1.23 15.84
N THR A 238 13.50 2.09 16.73
CA THR A 238 12.72 1.64 17.89
C THR A 238 11.52 0.81 17.42
N GLY A 239 11.31 -0.35 18.05
CA GLY A 239 10.24 -1.30 17.73
C GLY A 239 10.53 -2.27 16.57
N LYS A 240 11.64 -2.10 15.84
CA LYS A 240 11.99 -3.00 14.72
C LYS A 240 12.80 -4.21 15.19
N HIS A 241 12.38 -5.40 14.79
CA HIS A 241 13.05 -6.66 15.11
C HIS A 241 14.06 -7.08 14.04
N PRO A 242 15.31 -7.40 14.40
CA PRO A 242 16.29 -7.86 13.42
C PRO A 242 15.89 -9.22 12.85
N VAL A 243 15.86 -9.32 11.53
CA VAL A 243 15.56 -10.57 10.81
C VAL A 243 16.72 -10.98 9.90
N GLU A 244 16.78 -12.25 9.50
CA GLU A 244 17.79 -12.75 8.57
C GLU A 244 17.39 -12.45 7.11
N ASP A 245 16.12 -12.69 6.77
CA ASP A 245 15.54 -12.39 5.46
C ASP A 245 14.55 -11.22 5.58
N PHE A 246 14.99 -10.01 5.24
CA PHE A 246 14.16 -8.80 5.30
C PHE A 246 12.84 -8.94 4.52
N PHE A 247 12.84 -9.64 3.39
CA PHE A 247 11.62 -9.79 2.60
C PHE A 247 10.75 -10.94 3.12
N GLY A 248 11.36 -12.10 3.34
CA GLY A 248 10.64 -13.31 3.74
C GLY A 248 10.13 -13.31 5.18
N ASP A 249 10.89 -12.71 6.09
CA ASP A 249 10.58 -12.72 7.53
C ASP A 249 9.84 -11.46 7.98
N TYR A 250 9.85 -10.39 7.18
CA TYR A 250 9.27 -9.09 7.55
C TYR A 250 8.33 -8.51 6.48
N ILE A 251 8.82 -8.06 5.32
CA ILE A 251 8.00 -7.31 4.34
C ILE A 251 6.79 -8.11 3.83
N ILE A 252 7.00 -9.35 3.37
CA ILE A 252 5.93 -10.20 2.83
C ILE A 252 4.89 -10.55 3.90
N PRO A 253 5.27 -11.12 5.06
CA PRO A 253 4.28 -11.54 6.03
C PRO A 253 3.57 -10.34 6.70
N GLN A 254 4.23 -9.18 6.85
CA GLN A 254 3.59 -7.94 7.29
C GLN A 254 2.53 -7.44 6.28
N ALA A 255 2.82 -7.50 4.98
CA ALA A 255 1.85 -7.12 3.96
C ALA A 255 0.65 -8.09 3.92
N ASN A 256 0.91 -9.40 4.04
CA ASN A 256 -0.14 -10.41 4.07
C ASN A 256 -1.01 -10.29 5.32
N GLU A 257 -0.43 -9.99 6.49
CA GLU A 257 -1.18 -9.68 7.72
C GLU A 257 -2.17 -8.53 7.47
N PHE A 258 -1.72 -7.42 6.86
CA PHE A 258 -2.61 -6.32 6.53
C PHE A 258 -3.72 -6.74 5.58
N ILE A 259 -3.39 -7.47 4.51
CA ILE A 259 -4.35 -7.97 3.53
C ILE A 259 -5.42 -8.84 4.22
N ASP A 260 -5.01 -9.72 5.12
CA ASP A 260 -5.91 -10.64 5.83
C ASP A 260 -6.79 -9.91 6.86
N MET A 261 -6.26 -8.90 7.54
CA MET A 261 -6.98 -8.13 8.56
C MET A 261 -7.99 -7.14 7.98
N TYR A 262 -7.65 -6.52 6.84
CA TYR A 262 -8.38 -5.37 6.31
C TYR A 262 -9.08 -5.65 4.98
N ASP A 263 -8.73 -6.74 4.29
CA ASP A 263 -9.26 -7.16 2.99
C ASP A 263 -9.37 -5.95 2.03
N PRO A 264 -8.27 -5.28 1.64
CA PRO A 264 -8.32 -4.09 0.78
C PRO A 264 -8.84 -4.42 -0.63
N ASP A 265 -9.34 -3.42 -1.36
CA ASP A 265 -9.76 -3.49 -2.76
C ASP A 265 -8.65 -3.09 -3.73
N VAL A 266 -7.69 -2.27 -3.29
CA VAL A 266 -6.53 -1.85 -4.08
C VAL A 266 -5.25 -2.19 -3.32
N LEU A 267 -4.29 -2.79 -4.00
CA LEU A 267 -2.91 -2.90 -3.53
C LEU A 267 -2.05 -1.87 -4.26
N TRP A 268 -1.50 -0.92 -3.51
CA TRP A 268 -0.79 0.22 -4.06
C TRP A 268 0.64 0.24 -3.50
N PHE A 269 1.57 -0.34 -4.25
CA PHE A 269 2.96 -0.40 -3.81
C PHE A 269 3.72 0.89 -4.08
N ASP A 270 4.78 1.12 -3.32
CA ASP A 270 5.77 2.15 -3.62
C ASP A 270 7.16 1.77 -3.10
N GLY A 271 8.17 2.58 -3.42
CA GLY A 271 9.55 2.34 -2.99
C GLY A 271 10.27 1.24 -3.77
N ASP A 272 9.76 0.94 -4.95
CA ASP A 272 10.13 -0.20 -5.78
C ASP A 272 11.23 0.10 -6.80
N TRP A 273 11.86 1.28 -6.68
CA TRP A 273 12.61 1.92 -7.76
C TRP A 273 13.93 1.21 -8.11
N GLU A 274 14.58 0.58 -7.12
CA GLU A 274 15.96 0.14 -7.29
C GLU A 274 16.10 -1.31 -7.78
N MET A 275 15.15 -2.19 -7.45
CA MET A 275 15.24 -3.63 -7.72
C MET A 275 14.13 -4.16 -8.64
N PHE A 276 14.36 -5.36 -9.18
CA PHE A 276 13.32 -6.11 -9.89
C PHE A 276 12.28 -6.68 -8.90
N ALA A 277 11.10 -7.02 -9.42
CA ALA A 277 10.00 -7.52 -8.60
C ALA A 277 10.35 -8.82 -7.87
N GLU A 278 11.15 -9.67 -8.52
CA GLU A 278 11.65 -10.92 -7.97
C GLU A 278 12.61 -10.71 -6.80
N GLU A 279 13.36 -9.61 -6.79
CA GLU A 279 14.28 -9.25 -5.70
C GLU A 279 13.52 -8.65 -4.51
N TYR A 280 12.49 -7.81 -4.76
CA TYR A 280 11.54 -7.38 -3.73
C TYR A 280 10.64 -8.51 -3.24
N ARG A 281 10.55 -9.61 -4.01
CA ARG A 281 9.59 -10.70 -3.83
C ARG A 281 8.13 -10.21 -3.78
N SER A 282 7.84 -9.07 -4.42
CA SER A 282 6.49 -8.52 -4.50
C SER A 282 5.47 -9.47 -5.15
N PRO A 283 5.82 -10.37 -6.11
CA PRO A 283 4.86 -11.34 -6.63
C PRO A 283 4.29 -12.29 -5.55
N GLU A 284 4.98 -12.50 -4.43
CA GLU A 284 4.47 -13.32 -3.31
C GLU A 284 3.29 -12.63 -2.61
N ILE A 285 3.41 -11.32 -2.38
CA ILE A 285 2.33 -10.51 -1.80
C ILE A 285 1.17 -10.42 -2.78
N VAL A 286 1.45 -10.17 -4.06
CA VAL A 286 0.42 -10.06 -5.10
C VAL A 286 -0.35 -11.36 -5.28
N ALA A 287 0.33 -12.50 -5.32
CA ALA A 287 -0.32 -13.79 -5.41
C ALA A 287 -1.22 -14.06 -4.20
N HIS A 288 -0.78 -13.68 -2.99
CA HIS A 288 -1.62 -13.76 -1.78
C HIS A 288 -2.88 -12.90 -1.92
N PHE A 289 -2.72 -11.64 -2.33
CA PHE A 289 -3.80 -10.69 -2.53
C PHE A 289 -4.85 -11.16 -3.54
N TYR A 290 -4.42 -11.53 -4.75
CA TYR A 290 -5.33 -11.97 -5.81
C TYR A 290 -6.02 -13.29 -5.47
N ASN A 291 -5.28 -14.29 -5.01
CA ASN A 291 -5.88 -15.58 -4.66
C ASN A 291 -6.80 -15.46 -3.45
N GLY A 292 -6.49 -14.57 -2.51
CA GLY A 292 -7.36 -14.24 -1.40
C GLY A 292 -8.71 -13.71 -1.91
N ALA A 293 -8.71 -12.84 -2.91
CA ALA A 293 -9.92 -12.22 -3.48
C ALA A 293 -10.67 -13.11 -4.49
N GLU A 294 -10.00 -14.10 -5.09
CA GLU A 294 -10.52 -14.95 -6.16
C GLU A 294 -11.91 -15.53 -5.82
N GLY A 295 -12.88 -15.27 -6.71
CA GLY A 295 -14.27 -15.69 -6.54
C GLY A 295 -15.08 -14.98 -5.45
N ARG A 296 -14.47 -14.10 -4.63
CA ARG A 296 -15.16 -13.29 -3.61
C ARG A 296 -15.40 -11.85 -4.05
N LYS A 297 -14.37 -11.22 -4.63
CA LYS A 297 -14.41 -9.81 -5.02
C LYS A 297 -13.36 -9.48 -6.07
N GLU A 298 -13.59 -8.39 -6.77
CA GLU A 298 -12.65 -7.82 -7.72
C GLU A 298 -11.69 -6.84 -7.03
N VAL A 299 -10.40 -6.96 -7.30
CA VAL A 299 -9.34 -6.14 -6.71
C VAL A 299 -8.45 -5.51 -7.77
N ALA A 300 -7.67 -4.48 -7.45
CA ALA A 300 -6.77 -3.82 -8.37
C ALA A 300 -5.36 -3.67 -7.80
N LEU A 301 -4.33 -3.84 -8.64
CA LEU A 301 -2.92 -3.63 -8.31
C LEU A 301 -2.30 -2.53 -9.18
N ASN A 302 -1.52 -1.63 -8.56
CA ASN A 302 -0.74 -0.65 -9.32
C ASN A 302 0.48 -1.27 -10.04
N ASP A 303 1.29 -0.48 -10.75
CA ASP A 303 2.44 -0.99 -11.50
C ASP A 303 3.80 -0.81 -10.82
N ARG A 304 3.80 -0.55 -9.51
CA ARG A 304 4.98 -0.29 -8.69
C ARG A 304 5.48 -1.55 -7.95
N ASN A 305 5.56 -2.67 -8.67
CA ASN A 305 5.97 -3.96 -8.12
C ASN A 305 7.50 -4.17 -8.14
N GLY A 306 8.28 -3.20 -8.60
CA GLY A 306 9.69 -3.28 -8.95
C GLY A 306 9.92 -2.48 -10.22
N ARG A 307 10.94 -2.77 -11.02
CA ARG A 307 11.14 -2.13 -12.35
C ARG A 307 10.06 -2.46 -13.43
N THR A 308 8.78 -2.43 -13.05
CA THR A 308 7.55 -2.82 -13.73
C THR A 308 6.66 -1.66 -14.14
N ARG A 309 7.00 -0.40 -13.79
CA ARG A 309 6.22 0.76 -14.26
C ARG A 309 5.98 0.72 -15.77
N PHE A 310 4.74 0.96 -16.17
CA PHE A 310 4.20 0.84 -17.52
C PHE A 310 4.39 -0.54 -18.18
N LYS A 311 4.54 -1.61 -17.38
CA LYS A 311 4.76 -2.99 -17.86
C LYS A 311 3.89 -4.05 -17.16
N VAL A 312 3.77 -4.00 -15.83
CA VAL A 312 3.05 -4.99 -15.03
C VAL A 312 2.30 -4.31 -13.90
N GLY A 313 0.99 -4.50 -13.87
CA GLY A 313 0.04 -3.90 -12.95
C GLY A 313 -1.33 -3.90 -13.62
N ASP A 314 -2.40 -3.88 -12.85
CA ASP A 314 -3.75 -3.75 -13.38
C ASP A 314 -3.98 -2.34 -13.95
N PHE A 315 -3.39 -1.35 -13.30
CA PHE A 315 -3.34 0.03 -13.78
C PHE A 315 -1.92 0.60 -13.66
N PHE A 316 -1.56 1.52 -14.56
CA PHE A 316 -0.26 2.16 -14.55
C PHE A 316 -0.29 3.48 -13.78
N CYS A 317 0.78 3.79 -13.06
CA CYS A 317 0.88 5.02 -12.29
C CYS A 317 1.76 6.06 -12.98
N SER A 318 1.30 7.30 -12.97
CA SER A 318 2.14 8.48 -13.19
C SER A 318 2.02 9.44 -12.01
N GLU A 319 3.00 10.35 -11.89
CA GLU A 319 3.14 11.23 -10.73
C GLU A 319 3.67 12.59 -11.18
N TYR A 320 2.89 13.65 -10.95
CA TYR A 320 3.12 15.05 -11.34
C TYR A 320 3.43 15.34 -12.82
N HIS A 321 3.46 14.34 -13.68
CA HIS A 321 3.95 14.44 -15.05
C HIS A 321 2.95 13.93 -16.08
N GLY A 322 1.83 13.34 -15.63
CA GLY A 322 0.91 12.63 -16.50
C GLY A 322 1.59 11.47 -17.24
N LEU A 323 0.91 11.00 -18.28
CA LEU A 323 1.42 9.93 -19.12
C LEU A 323 2.58 10.37 -20.02
N PRO A 324 3.51 9.46 -20.36
CA PRO A 324 4.57 9.73 -21.33
C PRO A 324 4.01 10.27 -22.65
N LYS A 325 4.75 11.17 -23.30
CA LYS A 325 4.36 11.73 -24.60
C LYS A 325 4.13 10.61 -25.63
N GLY A 326 2.94 10.59 -26.24
CA GLY A 326 2.57 9.58 -27.23
C GLY A 326 2.06 8.27 -26.63
N TYR A 327 1.81 8.21 -25.32
CA TYR A 327 1.14 7.08 -24.71
C TYR A 327 -0.26 6.90 -25.30
N GLU A 328 -0.53 5.69 -25.79
CA GLU A 328 -1.87 5.31 -26.24
C GLU A 328 -2.65 4.76 -25.05
N PHE A 329 -3.83 5.33 -24.76
CA PHE A 329 -4.73 4.92 -23.67
C PHE A 329 -5.32 3.51 -23.87
N LYS A 330 -4.45 2.49 -23.86
CA LYS A 330 -4.78 1.08 -24.10
C LYS A 330 -4.77 0.25 -22.81
N HIS A 331 -4.16 0.77 -21.76
CA HIS A 331 -4.13 0.17 -20.43
C HIS A 331 -4.67 1.20 -19.42
N PRO A 332 -5.48 0.80 -18.43
CA PRO A 332 -5.91 1.69 -17.35
C PRO A 332 -4.72 2.35 -16.66
N TRP A 333 -4.90 3.58 -16.20
CA TRP A 333 -3.85 4.32 -15.50
C TRP A 333 -4.46 5.27 -14.47
N GLU A 334 -3.63 5.69 -13.52
CA GLU A 334 -3.95 6.62 -12.45
C GLU A 334 -2.82 7.65 -12.32
N GLU A 335 -3.15 8.95 -12.37
CA GLU A 335 -2.25 10.01 -11.90
C GLU A 335 -2.42 10.15 -10.39
N ASN A 336 -1.33 10.05 -9.63
CA ASN A 336 -1.30 10.42 -8.23
C ASN A 336 -0.50 11.73 -8.07
N ARG A 337 -1.07 12.69 -7.35
CA ARG A 337 -0.40 13.96 -7.00
C ARG A 337 -1.13 14.64 -5.84
N GLY A 338 -0.40 15.50 -5.13
CA GLY A 338 -1.00 16.39 -4.15
C GLY A 338 -1.95 17.44 -4.74
N ILE A 339 -2.86 17.92 -3.88
CA ILE A 339 -3.63 19.15 -4.13
C ILE A 339 -2.68 20.35 -4.14
N SER A 340 -1.62 20.31 -3.35
CA SER A 340 -0.50 21.24 -3.41
C SER A 340 0.68 20.65 -4.19
N GLN A 341 1.82 21.32 -4.15
CA GLN A 341 3.10 20.76 -4.56
C GLN A 341 3.57 19.61 -3.65
N SER A 342 2.94 19.38 -2.50
CA SER A 342 3.32 18.35 -1.53
C SER A 342 2.33 17.18 -1.53
N PHE A 343 2.82 15.95 -1.26
CA PHE A 343 1.95 14.82 -0.92
C PHE A 343 1.45 14.93 0.52
N GLY A 344 2.38 14.87 1.48
CA GLY A 344 2.07 15.06 2.89
C GLY A 344 1.80 16.52 3.24
N TYR A 345 1.28 16.74 4.46
CA TYR A 345 1.12 18.08 5.00
C TYR A 345 2.47 18.83 5.03
N ASN A 346 2.52 19.99 4.37
CA ASN A 346 3.67 20.89 4.40
C ASN A 346 3.24 22.29 4.84
N ARG A 347 3.81 22.78 5.95
CA ARG A 347 3.55 24.14 6.44
C ARG A 347 4.11 25.24 5.53
N GLU A 348 4.96 24.90 4.56
CA GLU A 348 5.43 25.82 3.52
C GLU A 348 4.44 25.96 2.36
N ASP A 349 3.38 25.14 2.31
CA ASP A 349 2.33 25.31 1.31
C ASP A 349 1.53 26.59 1.57
N THR A 350 1.29 27.33 0.49
CA THR A 350 0.53 28.57 0.47
C THR A 350 -0.49 28.53 -0.66
N GLU A 351 -1.40 29.51 -0.73
CA GLU A 351 -2.35 29.61 -1.85
C GLU A 351 -1.68 29.66 -3.23
N GLU A 352 -0.39 30.02 -3.30
CA GLU A 352 0.37 30.08 -4.57
C GLU A 352 0.73 28.69 -5.11
N ASN A 353 0.82 27.67 -4.26
CA ASN A 353 1.26 26.32 -4.63
C ASN A 353 0.21 25.24 -4.34
N VAL A 354 -0.99 25.65 -3.94
CA VAL A 354 -2.21 24.85 -3.85
C VAL A 354 -3.02 25.08 -5.12
N LEU A 355 -3.50 24.00 -5.74
CA LEU A 355 -4.37 24.08 -6.91
C LEU A 355 -5.66 24.83 -6.56
N SER A 356 -6.08 25.75 -7.42
CA SER A 356 -7.43 26.31 -7.33
C SER A 356 -8.46 25.21 -7.61
N ALA A 357 -9.68 25.34 -7.09
CA ALA A 357 -10.75 24.39 -7.39
C ALA A 357 -10.98 24.22 -8.91
N LYS A 358 -10.80 25.31 -9.67
CA LYS A 358 -10.90 25.29 -11.13
C LYS A 358 -9.77 24.46 -11.76
N ASP A 359 -8.54 24.67 -11.33
CA ASP A 359 -7.38 23.92 -11.87
C ASP A 359 -7.48 22.44 -11.48
N PHE A 360 -7.96 22.15 -10.27
CA PHE A 360 -8.20 20.79 -9.81
C PHE A 360 -9.22 20.04 -10.68
N ILE A 361 -10.30 20.70 -11.10
CA ILE A 361 -11.31 20.12 -12.00
C ILE A 361 -10.76 19.92 -13.44
N HIS A 362 -9.75 20.70 -13.84
CA HIS A 362 -9.17 20.64 -15.18
C HIS A 362 -8.01 19.65 -15.34
N LEU A 363 -7.45 19.16 -14.23
CA LEU A 363 -6.50 18.03 -14.23
C LEU A 363 -7.18 16.78 -14.79
#